data_AF-A0A8C0DIL0-F1
#
_entry.id   AF-A0A8C0DIL0-F1
#
_cell.length_a   1.000
_cell.length_b   1.000
_cell.length_c   1.000
_cell.angle_alpha   90.00
_cell.angle_beta   90.00
_cell.angle_gamma   90.00
#
_symmetry.space_group_name_H-M   'P 1'
#
loop_
_entity.id
_entity.type
_entity.pdbx_description
1 polymer ?
#
loop_
_entity_poly.entity_id
_entity_poly.type
_entity_poly.pdbx_seq_one_letter_code
_entity_poly.pdbx_strand_id
1 'polypeptide(L)'
;MQTVRHSEHTLRTALISKNPALVSQYEKLDAGEKRLMDEAFRPDSDLFGPITLHSQSDWITSHPEAPQDFEEFFNDPYRKTPSPQEHSIYIQCIGLLGNTRSISEEYVKWLKGYCEAFFYGLTVKLLEPVPVSATRCSFRINDNTQNLQIHAGQILKFLKKKKPEDAFCVVGITMIDLFPRDSWNFVFGQASLTDGAGEVG
;
A
#
# COMPACT_ATOMS: atom_id res chain seq x y z
N MET A 1 3.51 22.88 -18.43
CA MET A 1 3.27 21.43 -18.42
C MET A 1 4.52 20.74 -18.95
N GLN A 2 5.15 19.88 -18.15
CA GLN A 2 6.36 19.16 -18.50
C GLN A 2 6.11 17.66 -18.31
N THR A 3 6.33 16.85 -19.34
CA THR A 3 6.21 15.40 -19.23
C THR A 3 7.57 14.80 -18.86
N VAL A 4 7.64 14.02 -17.79
CA VAL A 4 8.84 13.30 -17.37
C VAL A 4 8.99 12.08 -18.27
N ARG A 5 10.14 11.94 -18.94
CA ARG A 5 10.45 10.80 -19.81
C ARG A 5 11.86 10.31 -19.55
N HIS A 6 12.01 8.99 -19.59
CA HIS A 6 13.29 8.30 -19.51
C HIS A 6 13.52 7.48 -20.77
N SER A 7 14.80 7.24 -21.11
CA SER A 7 15.11 6.33 -22.20
C SER A 7 14.75 4.90 -21.83
N GLU A 8 14.43 4.06 -22.81
CA GLU A 8 14.20 2.62 -22.59
C GLU A 8 15.39 1.98 -21.85
N HIS A 9 16.63 2.34 -22.21
CA HIS A 9 17.83 1.84 -21.53
C HIS A 9 17.87 2.20 -20.04
N THR A 10 17.45 3.41 -19.68
CA THR A 10 17.35 3.87 -18.29
C THR A 10 16.29 3.07 -17.55
N LEU A 11 15.10 2.89 -18.13
CA LEU A 11 14.01 2.13 -17.53
C LEU A 11 14.36 0.65 -17.36
N ARG A 12 14.98 0.02 -18.36
CA ARG A 12 15.44 -1.38 -18.26
C ARG A 12 16.46 -1.54 -17.15
N THR A 13 17.41 -0.61 -17.05
CA THR A 13 18.40 -0.62 -15.96
C THR A 13 17.72 -0.50 -14.60
N ALA A 14 16.73 0.39 -14.46
CA ALA A 14 16.05 0.62 -13.19
C ALA A 14 15.10 -0.53 -12.79
N LEU A 15 14.39 -1.15 -13.74
CA LEU A 15 13.36 -2.16 -13.44
C LEU A 15 13.89 -3.60 -13.41
N ILE A 16 14.97 -3.91 -14.13
CA ILE A 16 15.57 -5.27 -14.18
C ILE A 16 16.87 -5.34 -13.37
N SER A 17 17.58 -4.23 -13.19
CA SER A 17 18.95 -4.14 -12.68
C SER A 17 20.03 -4.64 -13.66
N LYS A 18 21.28 -4.23 -13.41
CA LYS A 18 22.51 -4.76 -14.05
C LYS A 18 23.12 -5.93 -13.27
N ASN A 19 22.60 -6.22 -12.08
CA ASN A 19 23.06 -7.29 -11.21
C ASN A 19 22.70 -8.66 -11.81
N PRO A 20 23.68 -9.53 -12.11
CA PRO A 20 23.42 -10.82 -12.76
C PRO A 20 22.41 -11.71 -12.01
N ALA A 21 22.35 -11.61 -10.68
CA ALA A 21 21.41 -12.40 -9.89
C ALA A 21 19.95 -11.93 -10.08
N LEU A 22 19.73 -10.62 -10.22
CA LEU A 22 18.39 -10.04 -10.45
C LEU A 22 17.95 -10.24 -11.90
N VAL A 23 18.88 -10.10 -12.86
CA VAL A 23 18.62 -10.42 -14.27
C VAL A 23 18.18 -11.89 -14.40
N SER A 24 18.86 -12.83 -13.73
CA SER A 24 18.47 -14.24 -13.74
C SER A 24 17.08 -14.49 -13.13
N GLN A 25 16.62 -13.67 -12.17
CA GLN A 25 15.25 -13.75 -11.67
C GLN A 25 14.23 -13.28 -12.72
N TYR A 26 14.49 -12.15 -13.38
CA TYR A 26 13.66 -11.67 -14.49
C TYR A 26 13.56 -12.70 -15.62
N GLU A 27 14.66 -13.38 -15.96
CA GLU A 27 14.68 -14.41 -16.99
C GLU A 27 13.82 -15.65 -16.66
N LYS A 28 13.54 -15.89 -15.38
CA LYS A 28 12.66 -16.99 -14.93
C LYS A 28 11.17 -16.67 -15.03
N LEU A 29 10.81 -15.40 -15.18
CA LEU A 29 9.42 -14.98 -15.39
C LEU A 29 8.82 -15.65 -16.63
N ASP A 30 7.53 -15.95 -16.55
CA ASP A 30 6.81 -16.52 -17.67
C ASP A 30 6.61 -15.50 -18.82
N ALA A 31 6.12 -15.98 -19.96
CA ALA A 31 5.97 -15.14 -21.15
C ALA A 31 4.91 -14.04 -20.98
N GLY A 32 3.89 -14.26 -20.14
CA GLY A 32 2.87 -13.27 -19.81
C GLY A 32 3.41 -12.19 -18.90
N GLU A 33 4.12 -12.58 -17.84
CA GLU A 33 4.78 -11.66 -16.91
C GLU A 33 5.81 -10.77 -17.63
N LYS A 34 6.66 -11.36 -18.47
CA LYS A 34 7.63 -10.59 -19.27
C LYS A 34 6.94 -9.59 -20.21
N ARG A 35 5.85 -10.00 -20.86
CA ARG A 35 5.07 -9.12 -21.72
C ARG A 35 4.48 -7.95 -20.95
N LEU A 36 3.96 -8.19 -19.73
CA LEU A 36 3.47 -7.12 -18.86
C LEU A 36 4.59 -6.15 -18.46
N MET A 37 5.77 -6.67 -18.11
CA MET A 37 6.92 -5.82 -17.78
C MET A 37 7.42 -5.01 -18.99
N ASP A 38 7.39 -5.59 -20.19
CA ASP A 38 7.82 -4.91 -21.41
C ASP A 38 6.93 -3.70 -21.76
N GLU A 39 5.68 -3.68 -21.32
CA GLU A 39 4.79 -2.53 -21.47
C GLU A 39 5.34 -1.27 -20.78
N ALA A 40 6.12 -1.41 -19.70
CA ALA A 40 6.75 -0.27 -19.02
C ALA A 40 7.82 0.42 -19.87
N PHE A 41 8.35 -0.24 -20.91
CA PHE A 41 9.36 0.32 -21.81
C PHE A 41 8.77 0.97 -23.05
N ARG A 42 7.47 0.80 -23.29
CA ARG A 42 6.79 1.27 -24.49
C ARG A 42 6.29 2.71 -24.29
N PRO A 43 6.72 3.68 -25.12
CA PRO A 43 6.32 5.08 -24.97
C PRO A 43 4.82 5.32 -25.15
N ASP A 44 4.12 4.39 -25.79
CA ASP A 44 2.71 4.40 -26.16
C ASP A 44 1.87 3.41 -25.34
N SER A 45 2.41 2.84 -24.26
CA SER A 45 1.63 1.94 -23.41
C SER A 45 0.53 2.68 -22.67
N ASP A 46 -0.69 2.16 -22.74
CA ASP A 46 -1.83 2.61 -21.93
C ASP A 46 -1.69 2.20 -20.45
N LEU A 47 -0.80 1.25 -20.13
CA LEU A 47 -0.57 0.76 -18.77
C LEU A 47 0.40 1.64 -17.98
N PHE A 48 1.46 2.11 -18.65
CA PHE A 48 2.56 2.85 -18.02
C PHE A 48 2.81 4.18 -18.73
N GLY A 49 1.79 5.04 -18.73
CA GLY A 49 1.89 6.38 -19.30
C GLY A 49 2.89 7.28 -18.56
N PRO A 50 3.55 8.22 -19.26
CA PRO A 50 4.52 9.11 -18.64
C PRO A 50 3.84 10.12 -17.71
N ILE A 51 4.52 10.45 -16.61
CA ILE A 51 4.03 11.42 -15.63
C ILE A 51 4.05 12.82 -16.23
N THR A 52 2.92 13.52 -16.15
CA THR A 52 2.78 14.90 -16.62
C THR A 52 2.73 15.85 -15.42
N LEU A 53 3.72 16.73 -15.34
CA LEU A 53 3.78 17.80 -14.34
C LEU A 53 3.05 19.02 -14.88
N HIS A 54 2.03 19.46 -14.16
CA HIS A 54 1.21 20.61 -14.46
C HIS A 54 1.75 21.88 -13.79
N SER A 55 2.30 21.79 -12.57
CA SER A 55 2.70 22.96 -11.78
C SER A 55 3.85 22.70 -10.80
N GLN A 56 4.38 23.77 -10.20
CA GLN A 56 5.36 23.68 -9.10
C GLN A 56 4.75 23.12 -7.80
N SER A 57 3.42 23.16 -7.68
CA SER A 57 2.67 22.60 -6.54
C SER A 57 2.46 21.09 -6.66
N ASP A 58 2.85 20.46 -7.76
CA ASP A 58 2.76 19.02 -7.92
C ASP A 58 3.69 18.33 -6.92
N TRP A 59 3.23 17.20 -6.35
CA TRP A 59 3.93 16.53 -5.24
C TRP A 59 5.40 16.25 -5.54
N ILE A 60 5.70 15.68 -6.72
CA ILE A 60 7.06 15.34 -7.17
C ILE A 60 8.00 16.56 -7.15
N THR A 61 7.48 17.75 -7.44
CA THR A 61 8.26 19.00 -7.45
C THR A 61 8.35 19.64 -6.08
N SER A 62 7.24 19.64 -5.32
CA SER A 62 7.19 20.24 -3.98
C SER A 62 7.89 19.41 -2.89
N HIS A 63 7.96 18.10 -3.08
CA HIS A 63 8.53 17.14 -2.13
C HIS A 63 9.49 16.21 -2.87
N PRO A 64 10.73 16.67 -3.17
CA PRO A 64 11.71 15.84 -3.87
C PRO A 64 12.10 14.64 -3.00
N GLU A 65 11.77 13.45 -3.48
CA GLU A 65 12.16 12.16 -2.88
C GLU A 65 13.31 11.56 -3.69
N ALA A 66 14.20 10.81 -3.03
CA ALA A 66 15.24 10.07 -3.75
C ALA A 66 14.57 8.99 -4.60
N PRO A 67 14.96 8.83 -5.88
CA PRO A 67 14.46 7.71 -6.67
C PRO A 67 14.90 6.39 -6.03
N GLN A 68 14.10 5.34 -6.24
CA GLN A 68 14.44 3.98 -5.85
C GLN A 68 14.30 3.07 -7.07
N ASP A 69 15.36 2.37 -7.43
CA ASP A 69 15.32 1.35 -8.48
C ASP A 69 15.01 -0.06 -7.91
N PHE A 70 14.84 -1.05 -8.79
CA PHE A 70 14.50 -2.42 -8.39
C PHE A 70 15.61 -3.07 -7.55
N GLU A 71 16.88 -2.78 -7.82
CA GLU A 71 17.99 -3.35 -7.04
C GLU A 71 18.03 -2.77 -5.63
N GLU A 72 17.85 -1.45 -5.50
CA GLU A 72 17.74 -0.77 -4.22
C GLU A 72 16.54 -1.28 -3.43
N PHE A 73 15.37 -1.41 -4.07
CA PHE A 73 14.19 -2.01 -3.44
C PHE A 73 14.45 -3.45 -3.00
N PHE A 74 15.04 -4.28 -3.87
CA PHE A 74 15.25 -5.69 -3.59
C PHE A 74 16.22 -5.92 -2.43
N ASN A 75 17.27 -5.10 -2.34
CA ASN A 75 18.33 -5.18 -1.33
C ASN A 75 18.02 -4.43 -0.03
N ASP A 76 16.88 -3.75 0.08
CA ASP A 76 16.49 -3.03 1.30
C ASP A 76 16.40 -4.02 2.49
N PRO A 77 17.22 -3.85 3.56
CA PRO A 77 17.21 -4.75 4.70
C PRO A 77 15.90 -4.73 5.50
N TYR A 78 15.07 -3.71 5.32
CA TYR A 78 13.75 -3.59 5.94
C TYR A 78 12.63 -4.13 5.05
N ARG A 79 12.92 -4.54 3.81
CA ARG A 79 11.93 -5.14 2.91
C ARG A 79 11.44 -6.47 3.47
N LYS A 80 10.13 -6.61 3.61
CA LYS A 80 9.49 -7.91 3.82
C LYS A 80 9.28 -8.63 2.50
N THR A 81 9.62 -9.92 2.50
CA THR A 81 9.35 -10.82 1.40
C THR A 81 8.34 -11.87 1.87
N PRO A 82 7.22 -12.07 1.14
CA PRO A 82 6.30 -13.15 1.45
C PRO A 82 7.01 -14.50 1.47
N SER A 83 6.59 -15.38 2.37
CA SER A 83 7.12 -16.74 2.49
C SER A 83 5.99 -17.75 2.37
N PRO A 84 6.28 -19.03 2.12
CA PRO A 84 5.24 -20.07 2.14
C PRO A 84 4.43 -20.08 3.44
N GLN A 85 5.03 -19.67 4.56
CA GLN A 85 4.38 -19.55 5.86
C GLN A 85 3.58 -18.23 5.98
N GLU A 86 4.14 -17.11 5.54
CA GLU A 86 3.51 -15.77 5.59
C GLU A 86 3.15 -15.29 4.17
N HIS A 87 1.98 -15.71 3.66
CA HIS A 87 1.54 -15.48 2.28
C HIS A 87 0.12 -14.87 2.17
N SER A 88 -0.49 -14.51 3.31
CA SER A 88 -1.84 -13.93 3.34
C SER A 88 -1.83 -12.46 3.74
N ILE A 89 -2.55 -11.61 3.00
CA ILE A 89 -2.90 -10.26 3.42
C ILE A 89 -4.24 -10.32 4.12
N TYR A 90 -4.31 -9.86 5.36
CA TYR A 90 -5.56 -9.79 6.11
C TYR A 90 -6.10 -8.36 6.14
N ILE A 91 -7.38 -8.19 5.86
CA ILE A 91 -8.08 -6.90 5.96
C ILE A 91 -9.00 -6.92 7.18
N GLN A 92 -8.80 -5.99 8.11
CA GLN A 92 -9.62 -5.78 9.30
C GLN A 92 -10.44 -4.50 9.14
N CYS A 93 -11.73 -4.63 8.89
CA CYS A 93 -12.64 -3.49 8.92
C CYS A 93 -12.87 -3.04 10.37
N ILE A 94 -12.73 -1.74 10.64
CA ILE A 94 -12.93 -1.11 11.94
C ILE A 94 -14.03 -0.07 11.78
N GLY A 95 -15.18 -0.29 12.42
CA GLY A 95 -16.36 0.55 12.24
C GLY A 95 -17.12 0.25 10.94
N LEU A 96 -18.01 1.17 10.56
CA LEU A 96 -18.78 1.08 9.32
C LEU A 96 -17.98 1.72 8.18
N LEU A 97 -17.89 1.02 7.04
CA LEU A 97 -17.18 1.51 5.85
C LEU A 97 -18.10 2.22 4.84
N GLY A 98 -19.37 2.37 5.18
CA GLY A 98 -20.34 3.08 4.38
C GLY A 98 -21.63 3.34 5.16
N ASN A 99 -22.54 4.07 4.52
CA ASN A 99 -23.82 4.47 5.14
C ASN A 99 -24.77 3.28 5.36
N THR A 100 -24.53 2.16 4.68
CA THR A 100 -25.26 0.91 4.84
C THR A 100 -24.31 -0.28 4.88
N ARG A 101 -24.81 -1.42 5.39
CA ARG A 101 -24.07 -2.68 5.39
C ARG A 101 -23.75 -3.16 3.97
N SER A 102 -24.70 -3.04 3.05
CA SER A 102 -24.53 -3.47 1.66
C SER A 102 -23.43 -2.68 0.93
N ILE A 103 -23.35 -1.36 1.14
CA ILE A 103 -22.28 -0.53 0.57
C ILE A 103 -20.93 -0.92 1.15
N SER A 104 -20.88 -1.22 2.46
CA SER A 104 -19.65 -1.67 3.12
C SER A 104 -19.16 -3.01 2.54
N GLU A 105 -20.07 -3.96 2.31
CA GLU A 105 -19.74 -5.27 1.73
C GLU A 105 -19.22 -5.16 0.30
N GLU A 106 -19.86 -4.32 -0.52
CA GLU A 106 -19.42 -4.08 -1.89
C GLU A 106 -18.04 -3.41 -1.94
N TYR A 107 -17.81 -2.38 -1.12
CA TYR A 107 -16.52 -1.72 -1.00
C TYR A 107 -15.40 -2.69 -0.63
N VAL A 108 -15.62 -3.52 0.39
CA VAL A 108 -14.64 -4.51 0.85
C VAL A 108 -14.38 -5.57 -0.22
N LYS A 109 -15.40 -5.97 -1.00
CA LYS A 109 -15.23 -6.89 -2.13
C LYS A 109 -14.34 -6.30 -3.22
N TRP A 110 -14.56 -5.04 -3.60
CA TRP A 110 -13.72 -4.35 -4.58
C TRP A 110 -12.29 -4.23 -4.10
N LEU A 111 -12.10 -3.78 -2.86
CA LEU A 111 -10.79 -3.65 -2.26
C LEU A 111 -10.04 -4.98 -2.26
N LYS A 112 -10.70 -6.07 -1.85
CA LYS A 112 -10.11 -7.41 -1.91
C LYS A 112 -9.64 -7.73 -3.33
N GLY A 113 -10.48 -7.51 -4.34
CA GLY A 113 -10.14 -7.76 -5.74
C GLY A 113 -8.94 -6.94 -6.22
N TYR A 114 -8.87 -5.65 -5.85
CA TYR A 114 -7.70 -4.82 -6.17
C TYR A 114 -6.43 -5.31 -5.48
N CYS A 115 -6.51 -5.69 -4.20
CA CYS A 115 -5.36 -6.24 -3.48
C CYS A 115 -4.87 -7.55 -4.11
N GLU A 116 -5.76 -8.47 -4.49
CA GLU A 116 -5.38 -9.73 -5.15
C GLU A 116 -4.78 -9.49 -6.54
N ALA A 117 -5.25 -8.47 -7.26
CA ALA A 117 -4.70 -8.10 -8.57
C ALA A 117 -3.31 -7.45 -8.46
N PHE A 118 -3.10 -6.57 -7.48
CA PHE A 118 -1.84 -5.83 -7.32
C PHE A 118 -0.77 -6.64 -6.60
N PHE A 119 -1.15 -7.40 -5.58
CA PHE A 119 -0.26 -8.26 -4.81
C PHE A 119 -0.35 -9.72 -5.28
N TYR A 120 -0.10 -9.91 -6.57
CA TYR A 120 -0.22 -11.21 -7.22
C TYR A 120 0.58 -12.30 -6.49
N GLY A 121 -0.04 -13.47 -6.34
CA GLY A 121 0.51 -14.60 -5.58
C GLY A 121 0.22 -14.56 -4.08
N LEU A 122 -0.29 -13.46 -3.52
CA LEU A 122 -0.78 -13.41 -2.13
C LEU A 122 -2.27 -13.67 -2.05
N THR A 123 -2.69 -14.33 -0.98
CA THR A 123 -4.11 -14.55 -0.70
C THR A 123 -4.65 -13.39 0.14
N VAL A 124 -5.77 -12.78 -0.27
CA VAL A 124 -6.40 -11.73 0.53
C VAL A 124 -7.59 -12.30 1.32
N LYS A 125 -7.51 -12.18 2.65
CA LYS A 125 -8.51 -12.68 3.60
C LYS A 125 -9.16 -11.52 4.33
N LEU A 126 -10.46 -11.59 4.50
CA LEU A 126 -11.23 -10.61 5.26
C LEU A 126 -11.43 -11.14 6.68
N LEU A 127 -11.12 -10.32 7.68
CA LEU A 127 -11.46 -10.59 9.07
C LEU A 127 -12.87 -10.07 9.38
N GLU A 128 -13.49 -10.64 10.40
CA GLU A 128 -14.78 -10.16 10.89
C GLU A 128 -14.69 -8.66 11.26
N PRO A 129 -15.61 -7.82 10.76
CA PRO A 129 -15.62 -6.40 11.11
C PRO A 129 -15.71 -6.20 12.62
N VAL A 130 -14.92 -5.28 13.16
CA VAL A 130 -14.96 -4.93 14.59
C VAL A 130 -15.53 -3.53 14.79
N PRO A 131 -16.37 -3.30 15.82
CA PRO A 131 -16.75 -1.95 16.16
C PRO A 131 -15.54 -1.18 16.71
N VAL A 132 -15.53 0.14 16.56
CA VAL A 132 -14.46 1.02 17.06
C VAL A 132 -14.21 0.80 18.55
N SER A 133 -15.27 0.60 19.35
CA SER A 133 -15.16 0.35 20.79
C SER A 133 -14.37 -0.92 21.14
N ALA A 134 -14.35 -1.93 20.25
CA ALA A 134 -13.61 -3.16 20.47
C ALA A 134 -12.08 -2.98 20.33
N THR A 135 -11.63 -1.94 19.61
CA THR A 135 -10.19 -1.64 19.50
C THR A 135 -9.64 -1.07 20.80
N ARG A 136 -10.50 -0.48 21.65
CA ARG A 136 -10.13 0.26 22.87
C ARG A 136 -9.12 1.38 22.63
N CYS A 137 -9.07 1.88 21.40
CA CYS A 137 -8.18 2.98 21.03
C CYS A 137 -8.71 4.30 21.59
N SER A 138 -7.78 5.17 21.99
CA SER A 138 -8.07 6.56 22.31
C SER A 138 -8.66 7.26 21.10
N PHE A 139 -9.65 8.11 21.37
CA PHE A 139 -10.31 8.94 20.37
C PHE A 139 -10.31 10.39 20.82
N ARG A 140 -10.45 11.31 19.85
CA ARG A 140 -10.69 12.72 20.09
C ARG A 140 -11.75 13.23 19.12
N ILE A 141 -12.39 14.34 19.47
CA ILE A 141 -13.17 15.13 18.52
C ILE A 141 -12.25 16.24 18.04
N ASN A 142 -12.09 16.40 16.73
CA ASN A 142 -11.31 17.48 16.17
C ASN A 142 -12.05 18.80 16.37
N ASP A 143 -11.44 19.78 17.05
CA ASP A 143 -12.12 21.04 17.35
C ASP A 143 -12.52 21.84 16.09
N ASN A 144 -11.78 21.68 14.98
CA ASN A 144 -12.04 22.40 13.74
C ASN A 144 -13.10 21.71 12.87
N THR A 145 -13.03 20.39 12.72
CA THR A 145 -13.94 19.63 11.83
C THR A 145 -15.13 19.01 12.54
N GLN A 146 -15.10 18.94 13.88
CA GLN A 146 -16.06 18.23 14.73
C GLN A 146 -16.19 16.73 14.41
N ASN A 147 -15.24 16.18 13.66
CA ASN A 147 -15.18 14.75 13.35
C ASN A 147 -14.50 13.96 14.47
N LEU A 148 -14.97 12.72 14.66
CA LEU A 148 -14.29 11.74 15.50
C LEU A 148 -12.98 11.32 14.83
N GLN A 149 -11.90 11.27 15.61
CA GLN A 149 -10.60 10.76 15.15
C GLN A 149 -10.08 9.67 16.09
N ILE A 150 -9.44 8.63 15.54
CA ILE A 150 -8.87 7.51 16.30
C ILE A 150 -7.33 7.59 16.27
N HIS A 151 -6.69 7.26 17.38
CA HIS A 151 -5.23 7.28 17.47
C HIS A 151 -4.60 6.16 16.61
N ALA A 152 -3.93 6.54 15.52
CA ALA A 152 -3.33 5.63 14.53
C ALA A 152 -2.37 4.60 15.18
N GLY A 153 -1.41 5.08 15.97
CA GLY A 153 -0.46 4.20 16.66
C GLY A 153 -1.06 3.18 17.64
N GLN A 154 -2.29 3.40 18.13
CA GLN A 154 -2.99 2.40 18.95
C GLN A 154 -3.72 1.37 18.09
N ILE A 155 -4.23 1.78 16.92
CA ILE A 155 -4.76 0.85 15.90
C ILE A 155 -3.65 -0.09 15.44
N LEU A 156 -2.44 0.40 15.12
CA LEU A 156 -1.30 -0.47 14.79
C LEU A 156 -1.05 -1.53 15.86
N LYS A 157 -1.08 -1.15 17.15
CA LYS A 157 -0.88 -2.09 18.26
C LYS A 157 -2.00 -3.13 18.32
N PHE A 158 -3.25 -2.71 18.11
CA PHE A 158 -4.39 -3.61 18.03
C PHE A 158 -4.25 -4.61 16.88
N LEU A 159 -3.92 -4.13 15.68
CA LEU A 159 -3.73 -4.97 14.50
C LEU A 159 -2.59 -5.96 14.68
N LYS A 160 -1.43 -5.52 15.19
CA LYS A 160 -0.29 -6.42 15.50
C LYS A 160 -0.70 -7.55 16.45
N LYS A 161 -1.49 -7.26 17.48
CA LYS A 161 -1.99 -8.28 18.43
C LYS A 161 -2.97 -9.27 17.78
N LYS A 162 -3.65 -8.84 16.72
CA LYS A 162 -4.65 -9.63 15.99
C LYS A 162 -4.12 -10.26 14.72
N LYS A 163 -2.87 -9.99 14.34
CA LYS A 163 -2.21 -10.52 13.13
C LYS A 163 -2.19 -12.05 13.21
N PRO A 164 -2.84 -12.76 12.26
CA PRO A 164 -2.74 -14.22 12.17
C PRO A 164 -1.30 -14.69 11.88
N GLU A 165 -0.97 -15.91 12.25
CA GLU A 165 0.39 -16.46 12.10
C GLU A 165 0.82 -16.59 10.62
N ASP A 166 -0.12 -16.89 9.72
CA ASP A 166 0.13 -17.01 8.28
C ASP A 166 0.06 -15.66 7.53
N ALA A 167 -0.13 -14.56 8.25
CA ALA A 167 -0.26 -13.25 7.66
C ALA A 167 1.10 -12.71 7.21
N PHE A 168 1.23 -12.41 5.92
CA PHE A 168 2.27 -11.51 5.44
C PHE A 168 2.10 -10.13 6.08
N CYS A 169 0.88 -9.59 6.00
CA CYS A 169 0.50 -8.38 6.70
C CYS A 169 -0.98 -8.36 7.09
N VAL A 170 -1.30 -7.47 8.03
CA VAL A 170 -2.68 -7.12 8.39
C VAL A 170 -2.89 -5.62 8.17
N VAL A 171 -3.97 -5.27 7.47
CA VAL A 171 -4.36 -3.90 7.13
C VAL A 171 -5.67 -3.57 7.81
N GLY A 172 -5.66 -2.56 8.68
CA GLY A 172 -6.88 -2.00 9.27
C GLY A 172 -7.48 -0.94 8.36
N ILE A 173 -8.80 -0.95 8.20
CA ILE A 173 -9.50 0.01 7.34
C ILE A 173 -10.67 0.59 8.10
N THR A 174 -10.79 1.90 8.06
CA THR A 174 -11.80 2.67 8.78
C THR A 174 -12.21 3.87 7.93
N MET A 175 -13.44 4.35 8.07
CA MET A 175 -13.89 5.63 7.49
C MET A 175 -13.84 6.78 8.52
N ILE A 176 -13.15 6.54 9.63
CA ILE A 176 -12.97 7.49 10.73
C ILE A 176 -11.55 8.00 10.67
N ASP A 177 -11.41 9.32 10.65
CA ASP A 177 -10.13 10.02 10.58
C ASP A 177 -9.11 9.46 11.58
N LEU A 178 -7.85 9.36 11.14
CA LEU A 178 -6.75 8.90 11.97
C LEU A 178 -5.88 10.07 12.41
N PHE A 179 -5.40 10.06 13.65
CA PHE A 179 -4.38 11.00 14.11
C PHE A 179 -3.17 10.27 14.72
N PRO A 180 -1.94 10.68 14.38
CA PRO A 180 -0.72 9.95 14.79
C PRO A 180 -0.18 10.38 16.16
N ARG A 181 -0.44 11.63 16.57
CA ARG A 181 -0.04 12.25 17.85
C ARG A 181 -0.89 13.49 18.09
N ASP A 182 -0.99 13.93 19.35
CA ASP A 182 -1.91 15.01 19.74
C ASP A 182 -1.68 16.32 18.97
N SER A 183 -0.43 16.63 18.60
CA SER A 183 -0.05 17.85 17.88
C SER A 183 -0.26 17.83 16.37
N TRP A 184 -0.75 16.73 15.79
CA TRP A 184 -0.89 16.56 14.34
C TRP A 184 -2.37 16.46 13.94
N ASN A 185 -2.77 17.07 12.81
CA ASN A 185 -4.18 17.19 12.41
C ASN A 185 -4.83 15.86 11.98
N PHE A 186 -4.25 15.16 11.00
CA PHE A 186 -4.70 13.82 10.58
C PHE A 186 -3.61 13.10 9.76
N VAL A 187 -3.77 11.80 9.56
CA VAL A 187 -3.04 10.99 8.58
C VAL A 187 -4.03 10.14 7.78
N PHE A 188 -3.73 9.90 6.49
CA PHE A 188 -4.50 8.96 5.68
C PHE A 188 -4.21 7.50 6.03
N GLY A 189 -3.09 7.23 6.70
CA GLY A 189 -2.70 5.89 7.11
C GLY A 189 -1.31 5.86 7.72
N GLN A 190 -0.97 4.76 8.38
CA GLN A 190 0.36 4.50 8.91
C GLN A 190 0.65 3.01 8.78
N ALA A 191 1.91 2.65 8.53
CA ALA A 191 2.34 1.26 8.47
C ALA A 191 3.64 1.05 9.25
N SER A 192 3.82 -0.16 9.77
CA SER A 192 5.10 -0.67 10.23
C SER A 192 5.74 -1.51 9.14
N LEU A 193 6.86 -1.00 8.62
CA LEU A 193 7.65 -1.67 7.59
C LEU A 193 8.16 -3.06 8.06
N THR A 194 8.41 -3.22 9.37
CA THR A 194 8.99 -4.44 9.95
C THR A 194 7.96 -5.36 10.61
N ASP A 195 6.79 -4.87 10.99
CA ASP A 195 5.80 -5.71 11.68
C ASP A 195 4.72 -6.26 10.75
N GLY A 196 4.60 -5.73 9.53
CA GLY A 196 3.55 -6.13 8.59
C GLY A 196 2.17 -5.77 9.14
N ALA A 197 2.04 -4.58 9.70
CA ALA A 197 0.78 -4.02 10.15
C ALA A 197 0.65 -2.60 9.62
N GLY A 198 -0.50 -2.24 9.06
CA GLY A 198 -0.79 -0.87 8.69
C GLY A 198 -2.28 -0.55 8.83
N GLU A 199 -2.61 0.72 8.86
CA GLU A 199 -3.97 1.20 8.75
C GLU A 199 -4.09 2.29 7.69
N VAL A 200 -5.28 2.37 7.11
CA VAL A 200 -5.69 3.42 6.18
C VAL A 200 -7.07 3.91 6.61
N GLY A 201 -7.24 5.24 6.61
CA GLY A 201 -8.48 5.96 6.91
C GLY A 201 -9.11 6.57 5.66
#